data_AF-A2HB25-F1
#
_entry.id   AF-A2HB25-F1
#
_cell.length_a   1.000
_cell.length_b   1.000
_cell.length_c   1.000
_cell.angle_alpha   90.00
_cell.angle_beta   90.00
_cell.angle_gamma   90.00
#
_symmetry.space_group_name_H-M   'P 1'
#
loop_
_entity.id
_entity.type
_entity.pdbx_description
1 polymer ?
#
loop_
_entity_poly.entity_id
_entity_poly.type
_entity_poly.pdbx_seq_one_letter_code
_entity_poly.pdbx_strand_id
1 'polypeptide(L)'
;MDLNSEELAGVYNTYVDDMINEALSDNRNALSKEKLMKIPYSECYLNSITAAIGKQNKGKTLTILKQIIIIANTSPHSHVLIYINRSGSPSDDTFESLKHLIKIPIIYLSQEEAEDYLKNFVMYKELYNTIKKQGLEG
;
A
#
# COMPACT_ATOMS: atom_id res chain seq x y z
N MET A 1 7.92 16.79 -33.82
CA MET A 1 8.03 17.12 -32.39
C MET A 1 8.74 15.91 -31.80
N ASP A 2 10.03 16.02 -31.53
CA ASP A 2 10.80 14.89 -31.01
C ASP A 2 10.43 14.72 -29.54
N LEU A 3 9.89 13.55 -29.20
CA LEU A 3 9.59 13.20 -27.82
C LEU A 3 10.89 13.23 -27.03
N ASN A 4 10.88 13.91 -25.88
CA ASN A 4 12.04 13.90 -25.01
C ASN A 4 12.19 12.52 -24.32
N SER A 5 13.34 12.26 -23.71
CA SER A 5 13.67 10.97 -23.10
C SER A 5 12.70 10.53 -22.01
N GLU A 6 12.08 11.45 -21.27
CA GLU A 6 11.07 11.13 -20.25
C GLU A 6 9.73 10.76 -20.89
N GLU A 7 9.33 11.46 -21.95
CA GLU A 7 8.10 11.14 -22.69
C GLU A 7 8.23 9.80 -23.42
N LEU A 8 9.40 9.49 -23.99
CA LEU A 8 9.71 8.18 -24.58
C LEU A 8 9.64 7.05 -23.55
N ALA A 9 10.16 7.28 -22.34
CA ALA A 9 10.06 6.32 -21.25
C ALA A 9 8.60 6.13 -20.82
N GLY A 10 7.80 7.19 -20.79
CA GLY A 10 6.37 7.12 -20.52
C GLY A 10 5.63 6.26 -21.54
N VAL A 11 5.82 6.54 -22.83
CA VAL A 11 5.22 5.77 -23.94
C VAL A 11 5.62 4.29 -23.90
N TYR A 12 6.90 4.00 -23.64
CA TYR A 12 7.38 2.62 -23.57
C TYR A 12 6.77 1.86 -22.38
N ASN A 13 6.66 2.49 -21.21
CA ASN A 13 5.99 1.86 -20.06
C ASN A 13 4.52 1.55 -20.36
N THR A 14 3.79 2.47 -21.02
CA THR A 14 2.41 2.22 -21.44
C THR A 14 2.32 1.02 -22.39
N TYR A 15 3.22 0.91 -23.36
CA TYR A 15 3.26 -0.22 -24.29
C TYR A 15 3.50 -1.56 -23.56
N VAL A 16 4.45 -1.60 -22.62
CA VAL A 16 4.73 -2.81 -21.83
C VAL A 16 3.52 -3.17 -20.94
N ASP A 17 2.89 -2.17 -20.32
CA ASP A 17 1.68 -2.37 -19.52
C ASP A 17 0.55 -2.97 -20.37
N ASP A 18 0.37 -2.49 -21.61
CA ASP A 18 -0.64 -3.01 -22.53
C ASP A 18 -0.37 -4.48 -22.92
N MET A 19 0.88 -4.84 -23.23
CA MET A 19 1.26 -6.23 -23.50
C MET A 19 1.02 -7.15 -22.30
N ILE A 20 1.36 -6.69 -21.09
CA ILE A 20 1.10 -7.43 -19.86
C ILE A 20 -0.41 -7.59 -19.66
N ASN A 21 -1.18 -6.52 -19.89
CA ASN A 21 -2.63 -6.54 -19.75
C ASN A 21 -3.29 -7.52 -20.72
N GLU A 22 -2.84 -7.55 -21.97
CA GLU A 22 -3.30 -8.49 -22.99
C GLU A 22 -3.03 -9.95 -22.58
N ALA A 23 -1.78 -10.27 -22.22
CA ALA A 23 -1.38 -11.61 -21.80
C ALA A 23 -2.10 -12.09 -20.52
N LEU A 24 -2.36 -11.18 -19.57
CA LEU A 24 -3.14 -11.49 -18.37
C LEU A 24 -4.64 -11.66 -18.68
N SER A 25 -5.14 -11.04 -19.75
CA SER A 25 -6.54 -11.08 -20.14
C SER A 25 -6.98 -12.45 -20.68
N ASP A 26 -6.02 -13.28 -21.11
CA ASP A 26 -6.25 -14.67 -21.52
C ASP A 26 -6.46 -15.62 -20.32
N ASN A 27 -6.13 -15.17 -19.10
CA ASN A 27 -6.21 -15.95 -17.84
C ASN A 27 -7.03 -15.26 -16.74
N ARG A 28 -8.02 -14.42 -17.11
CA ARG A 28 -8.79 -13.50 -16.25
C ARG A 28 -9.29 -14.07 -14.92
N ASN A 29 -9.71 -15.34 -14.89
CA ASN A 29 -10.28 -15.95 -13.69
C ASN A 29 -9.23 -16.37 -12.65
N ALA A 30 -7.98 -16.62 -13.05
CA ALA A 30 -6.90 -17.03 -12.16
C ALA A 30 -6.02 -15.85 -11.69
N LEU A 31 -5.75 -14.89 -12.59
CA LEU A 31 -4.69 -13.88 -12.38
C LEU A 31 -5.16 -12.49 -11.98
N SER A 32 -6.47 -12.24 -11.93
CA SER A 32 -7.02 -10.92 -11.55
C SER A 32 -6.63 -10.49 -10.12
N LYS A 33 -6.25 -11.43 -9.25
CA LYS A 33 -5.75 -11.15 -7.88
C LYS A 33 -4.24 -10.93 -7.78
N GLU A 34 -3.46 -11.42 -8.74
CA GLU A 34 -1.99 -11.34 -8.74
C GLU A 34 -1.44 -10.11 -9.46
N LYS A 35 -2.32 -9.35 -10.12
CA LYS A 35 -1.92 -8.16 -10.87
C LYS A 35 -1.41 -7.08 -9.93
N LEU A 36 -0.17 -6.63 -10.16
CA LEU A 36 0.34 -5.39 -9.58
C LEU A 36 -0.53 -4.24 -10.08
N MET A 37 -1.33 -3.66 -9.19
CA MET A 37 -2.22 -2.55 -9.51
C MET A 37 -1.66 -1.29 -8.90
N LYS A 38 -1.29 -0.32 -9.74
CA LYS A 38 -0.81 0.99 -9.28
C LYS A 38 -1.92 1.68 -8.48
N ILE A 39 -1.59 2.20 -7.31
CA ILE A 39 -2.54 2.98 -6.51
C ILE A 39 -2.57 4.41 -7.08
N PRO A 40 -3.76 4.95 -7.43
CA PRO A 40 -3.88 6.28 -8.04
C PRO A 40 -3.12 7.37 -7.28
N TYR A 41 -2.41 8.21 -8.04
CA TYR A 41 -1.62 9.35 -7.56
C TYR A 41 -0.41 9.02 -6.68
N SER A 42 -0.10 7.74 -6.48
CA SER A 42 1.02 7.29 -5.67
C SER A 42 2.09 6.60 -6.52
N GLU A 43 3.29 6.47 -5.97
CA GLU A 43 4.36 5.63 -6.52
C GLU A 43 4.28 4.18 -6.03
N CYS A 44 3.19 3.82 -5.34
CA CYS A 44 3.00 2.50 -4.73
C CYS A 44 2.03 1.64 -5.55
N TYR A 45 2.19 0.33 -5.40
CA TYR A 45 1.32 -0.68 -5.99
C TYR A 45 0.62 -1.48 -4.90
N LEU A 46 -0.59 -1.97 -5.15
CA LEU A 46 -1.24 -2.94 -4.28
C LEU A 46 -0.38 -4.21 -4.16
N ASN A 47 -0.40 -4.82 -2.98
CA ASN A 47 0.38 -6.02 -2.66
C ASN A 47 1.90 -5.87 -2.92
N SER A 48 2.45 -4.66 -2.72
CA SER A 48 3.87 -4.37 -2.92
C SER A 48 4.58 -3.99 -1.62
N ILE A 49 5.90 -4.12 -1.63
CA ILE A 49 6.78 -3.58 -0.58
C ILE A 49 7.46 -2.33 -1.15
N THR A 50 7.31 -1.21 -0.44
CA THR A 50 7.99 0.05 -0.75
C THR A 50 9.00 0.37 0.34
N ALA A 51 10.24 0.69 -0.04
CA ALA A 51 11.31 1.01 0.91
C ALA A 51 12.02 2.33 0.55
N ALA A 52 12.21 3.21 1.53
CA ALA A 52 12.99 4.44 1.38
C ALA A 52 14.37 4.29 2.05
N ILE A 53 15.43 4.16 1.25
CA ILE A 53 16.81 3.94 1.69
C ILE A 53 17.67 5.18 1.39
N GLY A 54 18.62 5.52 2.26
CA GLY A 54 19.45 6.73 2.12
C GLY A 54 20.15 7.16 3.41
N LYS A 55 20.78 8.34 3.42
CA LYS A 55 21.38 8.90 4.64
C LYS A 55 20.31 9.38 5.63
N GLN A 56 20.65 9.44 6.92
CA GLN A 56 19.76 10.01 7.95
C GLN A 56 19.44 11.48 7.63
N ASN A 57 18.27 11.97 8.08
CA ASN A 57 17.81 13.35 7.91
C ASN A 57 17.67 13.82 6.45
N LYS A 58 17.36 12.91 5.52
CA LYS A 58 17.11 13.21 4.10
C LYS A 58 15.66 13.00 3.68
N GLY A 59 14.72 13.29 4.58
CA GLY A 59 13.29 13.33 4.25
C GLY A 59 12.62 11.98 4.01
N LYS A 60 13.25 10.86 4.39
CA LYS A 60 12.68 9.51 4.17
C LYS A 60 11.29 9.34 4.79
N THR A 61 11.14 9.73 6.06
CA THR A 61 9.85 9.67 6.76
C THR A 61 8.81 10.49 6.01
N LEU A 62 9.16 11.72 5.60
CA LEU A 62 8.26 12.59 4.84
C LEU A 62 7.86 11.97 3.49
N THR A 63 8.80 11.38 2.75
CA THR A 63 8.51 10.73 1.46
C THR A 63 7.55 9.56 1.62
N ILE A 64 7.77 8.68 2.61
CA ILE A 64 6.87 7.55 2.90
C ILE A 64 5.51 8.06 3.40
N LEU A 65 5.48 9.05 4.30
CA LEU A 65 4.22 9.60 4.82
C LEU A 65 3.38 10.25 3.72
N LYS A 66 4.00 10.94 2.77
CA LYS A 66 3.29 11.48 1.60
C LYS A 66 2.56 10.38 0.84
N GLN A 67 3.21 9.24 0.59
CA GLN A 67 2.58 8.10 -0.08
C GLN A 67 1.45 7.50 0.78
N ILE A 68 1.66 7.34 2.08
CA ILE A 68 0.62 6.86 3.01
C ILE A 68 -0.61 7.76 2.98
N ILE A 69 -0.43 9.08 3.05
CA ILE A 69 -1.53 10.06 3.00
C ILE A 69 -2.29 9.94 1.68
N ILE A 70 -1.59 9.83 0.55
CA ILE A 70 -2.23 9.64 -0.76
C ILE A 70 -3.07 8.35 -0.73
N ILE A 71 -2.45 7.21 -0.39
CA ILE A 71 -3.13 5.90 -0.37
C ILE A 71 -4.35 5.93 0.55
N ALA A 72 -4.22 6.48 1.76
CA ALA A 72 -5.30 6.55 2.75
C ALA A 72 -6.48 7.42 2.29
N ASN A 73 -6.27 8.36 1.37
CA ASN A 73 -7.31 9.26 0.87
C ASN A 73 -7.82 8.89 -0.52
N THR A 74 -7.11 8.07 -1.30
CA THR A 74 -7.47 7.75 -2.70
C THR A 74 -7.89 6.29 -2.92
N SER A 75 -7.46 5.37 -2.07
CA SER A 75 -7.78 3.94 -2.20
C SER A 75 -9.07 3.59 -1.46
N PRO A 76 -10.13 3.09 -2.15
CA PRO A 76 -11.36 2.63 -1.49
C PRO A 76 -11.17 1.35 -0.68
N HIS A 77 -10.01 0.69 -0.79
CA HIS A 77 -9.69 -0.58 -0.14
C HIS A 77 -8.72 -0.44 1.04
N SER A 78 -8.33 0.80 1.36
CA SER A 78 -7.46 1.09 2.50
C SER A 78 -8.31 1.32 3.74
N HIS A 79 -8.29 0.35 4.65
CA HIS A 79 -9.17 0.35 5.83
C HIS A 79 -8.46 0.66 7.14
N VAL A 80 -7.14 0.42 7.20
CA VAL A 80 -6.37 0.59 8.43
C VAL A 80 -4.89 0.81 8.11
N LEU A 81 -4.22 1.65 8.88
CA LEU A 81 -2.78 1.78 8.91
C LEU A 81 -2.23 1.11 10.17
N ILE A 82 -1.38 0.11 10.01
CA ILE A 82 -0.62 -0.46 11.12
C ILE A 82 0.77 0.19 11.12
N TYR A 83 1.03 1.04 12.11
CA TYR A 83 2.27 1.77 12.28
C TYR A 83 3.13 1.09 13.35
N ILE A 84 4.25 0.50 12.92
CA ILE A 84 5.16 -0.23 13.80
C ILE A 84 6.42 0.59 14.00
N ASN A 85 6.82 0.81 15.25
CA ASN A 85 8.11 1.38 15.61
C ASN A 85 8.68 0.71 16.86
N ARG A 86 9.78 1.21 17.41
CA ARG A 86 10.42 0.59 18.58
C ARG A 86 9.56 0.65 19.85
N SER A 87 8.79 1.73 20.05
CA SER A 87 8.12 2.03 21.32
C SER A 87 6.61 1.75 21.33
N GLY A 88 5.99 1.46 20.19
CA GLY A 88 4.54 1.29 20.07
C GLY A 88 3.72 2.56 20.28
N SER A 89 4.39 3.72 20.25
CA SER A 89 3.79 5.05 20.38
C SER A 89 4.32 5.95 19.29
N PRO A 90 3.56 6.94 18.81
CA PRO A 90 4.10 7.84 17.82
C PRO A 90 5.23 8.68 18.46
N SER A 91 6.43 8.51 17.93
CA SER A 91 7.68 9.09 18.47
C SER A 91 8.44 9.92 17.44
N ASP A 92 7.94 10.03 16.20
CA ASP A 92 8.54 10.81 15.11
C ASP A 92 7.75 12.10 14.94
N ASP A 93 8.39 13.25 15.16
CA ASP A 93 7.78 14.59 15.06
C ASP A 93 7.12 14.82 13.69
N THR A 94 7.70 14.25 12.62
CA THR A 94 7.16 14.32 11.26
C THR A 94 5.84 13.58 11.18
N PHE A 95 5.76 12.40 11.80
CA PHE A 95 4.54 11.60 11.83
C PHE A 95 3.45 12.30 12.64
N GLU A 96 3.79 12.75 13.85
CA GLU A 96 2.85 13.47 14.73
C GLU A 96 2.26 14.70 14.05
N SER A 97 3.09 15.46 13.32
CA SER A 97 2.67 16.65 12.60
C SER A 97 1.70 16.33 11.45
N LEU A 98 1.80 15.15 10.82
CA LEU A 98 1.08 14.83 9.59
C LEU A 98 -0.04 13.78 9.77
N LYS A 99 -0.09 13.05 10.89
CA LYS A 99 -1.04 11.93 11.09
C LYS A 99 -2.51 12.34 10.93
N HIS A 100 -2.85 13.60 11.22
CA HIS A 100 -4.22 14.12 11.09
C HIS A 100 -4.73 14.17 9.64
N LEU A 101 -3.83 14.06 8.65
CA LEU A 101 -4.13 13.97 7.22
C LEU A 101 -4.52 12.54 6.80
N ILE A 102 -4.23 11.53 7.63
CA ILE A 102 -4.56 10.13 7.39
C ILE A 102 -5.97 9.90 7.95
N LYS A 103 -6.96 9.64 7.09
CA LYS A 103 -8.38 9.53 7.48
C LYS A 103 -8.83 8.13 7.87
N ILE A 104 -7.95 7.15 7.73
CA ILE A 104 -8.18 5.77 8.17
C ILE A 104 -7.67 5.57 9.61
N PRO A 105 -8.26 4.64 10.38
CA PRO A 105 -7.76 4.28 11.69
C PRO A 105 -6.27 3.90 11.67
N ILE A 106 -5.53 4.34 12.69
CA ILE A 106 -4.10 4.04 12.88
C ILE A 106 -3.95 3.18 14.13
N ILE A 107 -3.36 2.00 13.97
CA ILE A 107 -2.97 1.12 15.07
C ILE A 107 -1.46 1.29 15.27
N TYR A 108 -1.06 1.57 16.51
CA TYR A 108 0.34 1.68 16.89
C TYR A 108 0.80 0.39 17.55
N LEU A 109 1.95 -0.13 17.14
CA LEU A 109 2.53 -1.35 17.69
C LEU A 109 4.01 -1.17 17.92
N SER A 110 4.51 -1.73 19.01
CA SER A 110 5.95 -1.90 19.17
C SER A 110 6.45 -3.01 18.25
N GLN A 111 7.75 -3.04 18.00
CA GLN A 111 8.38 -4.10 17.22
C GLN A 111 8.18 -5.48 17.88
N GLU A 112 8.14 -5.53 19.21
CA GLU A 112 7.96 -6.77 19.98
C GLU A 112 6.54 -7.34 19.83
N GLU A 113 5.52 -6.48 19.76
CA GLU A 113 4.12 -6.88 19.63
C GLU A 113 3.69 -7.14 18.17
N ALA A 114 4.47 -6.63 17.20
CA ALA A 114 4.09 -6.57 15.81
C ALA A 114 3.77 -7.96 15.21
N GLU A 115 4.61 -8.95 15.48
CA GLU A 115 4.46 -10.28 14.89
C GLU A 115 3.16 -10.96 15.36
N ASP A 116 2.93 -10.98 16.68
CA ASP A 116 1.75 -11.62 17.26
C ASP A 116 0.45 -10.90 16.87
N TYR A 117 0.48 -9.56 16.83
CA TYR A 117 -0.64 -8.77 16.35
C TYR A 117 -0.97 -9.09 14.89
N LEU A 118 0.02 -9.09 13.99
CA LEU A 118 -0.19 -9.32 12.57
C LEU A 118 -0.70 -10.74 12.28
N LYS A 119 -0.22 -11.76 13.00
CA LYS A 119 -0.75 -13.14 12.89
C LYS A 119 -2.24 -13.20 13.22
N ASN A 120 -2.63 -12.61 14.35
CA ASN A 120 -4.03 -12.56 14.76
C ASN A 120 -4.88 -11.75 13.77
N PHE A 121 -4.37 -10.61 13.30
CA PHE A 121 -5.06 -9.76 12.34
C PHE A 121 -5.37 -10.49 11.02
N VAL A 122 -4.40 -11.24 10.49
CA VAL A 122 -4.59 -12.08 9.29
C VAL A 122 -5.63 -13.17 9.54
N MET A 123 -5.53 -13.88 10.67
CA MET A 123 -6.49 -14.93 11.05
C MET A 123 -7.93 -14.39 11.11
N TYR A 124 -8.15 -13.24 11.76
CA TYR A 124 -9.48 -12.64 11.83
C TYR A 124 -10.02 -12.22 10.46
N LYS A 125 -9.16 -11.73 9.57
CA LYS A 125 -9.54 -11.40 8.19
C LYS A 125 -9.96 -12.64 7.41
N GLU A 126 -9.25 -13.75 7.57
CA GLU A 126 -9.59 -15.03 6.94
C GLU A 126 -10.92 -15.59 7.48
N LEU A 127 -11.13 -15.51 8.80
CA LEU A 127 -12.38 -15.91 9.44
C LEU A 127 -13.56 -15.08 8.90
N TYR A 128 -13.41 -13.74 8.86
CA TYR A 128 -14.43 -12.85 8.30
C TYR A 128 -14.76 -13.20 6.84
N ASN A 129 -13.73 -13.41 6.01
CA ASN A 129 -13.93 -13.80 4.61
C ASN A 129 -14.63 -15.16 4.48
N THR A 130 -14.36 -16.09 5.39
CA THR A 130 -15.00 -17.40 5.43
C THR A 130 -16.49 -17.29 5.76
N ILE A 131 -16.83 -16.52 6.81
CA ILE A 131 -18.22 -16.23 7.21
C ILE A 131 -18.98 -15.62 6.02
N LYS A 132 -18.41 -14.58 5.41
CA LYS A 132 -19.00 -13.89 4.25
C LYS A 132 -19.19 -14.79 3.04
N LYS A 133 -18.24 -15.69 2.77
CA LYS A 133 -18.35 -16.64 1.65
C LYS A 133 -19.44 -17.68 1.89
N GLN A 134 -19.70 -18.03 3.14
CA GLN A 134 -20.70 -19.01 3.54
C GLN A 134 -22.09 -18.40 3.74
N GLY A 135 -22.24 -17.06 3.64
CA GLY A 135 -23.50 -16.37 3.89
C GLY A 135 -23.95 -16.49 5.35
N LEU A 136 -22.99 -16.56 6.27
CA LEU A 136 -23.23 -16.70 7.71
C LEU A 136 -23.28 -15.35 8.43
N GLU A 137 -23.13 -14.24 7.69
CA GLU A 137 -23.48 -12.92 8.18
C GLU A 137 -25.00 -12.83 8.34
N GLY A 138 -25.45 -12.68 9.59
CA GLY A 138 -26.86 -12.48 9.92
C GLY A 138 -27.40 -11.12 9.52
#